data_AF-A0A7S3SGN3-F1
#
_entry.id   AF-A0A7S3SGN3-F1
#
_cell.length_a   1.000
_cell.length_b   1.000
_cell.length_c   1.000
_cell.angle_alpha   90.00
_cell.angle_beta   90.00
_cell.angle_gamma   90.00
#
_symmetry.space_group_name_H-M   'P 1'
#
loop_
_entity.id
_entity.type
_entity.pdbx_description
1 polymer ?
#
loop_
_entity_poly.entity_id
_entity_poly.type
_entity_poly.pdbx_seq_one_letter_code
_entity_poly.pdbx_strand_id
1 'polypeptide(L)'
;EGEGEGEKRLRLQLAMGGQGLAKTLGTHEEEVAELQRRFNALAEQRKASSENPALLFTKDLNLGSFSASRLRNSLAPQSKEETEAELKRLDAQIIDLRKRHDKLHDSNSRKRRQAEQLSNKLKALQLQKFTGDESPQTQLARAEEDLVAQAQRYDEAHRCRLTYEQIISRLKRERVNYPAELQTIEEKLAQKESEYEQLLLLSHDAHMSKQAAKQELSKFEAIIAEERRSREGELQQRRKVLQSKQQKVDELDKSEKERRAGRLEAPGKSGTESARASAETTLKLIELERHKIAAYEAAFSQIKDATGVADVNEVIQKFTTQEETHQSLLAMKSDAEGRIEELREANAREQAEVERLQHALGEAEQAKGQAAARGPNDSRDATEKERQRWKRLWRTQVNVKAAVQHLMDTLAPVKVDDENTAPLSDETLLDHLRQIETKLSIVAAAFLEESEHHAELLGPVEAVPPEAARRMTPSSGFRVAPSHDDEAEEDERSGPDDDEEDVPDRYQLKESALALVGRSTKRGKKKKATE
;
A
#
# COMPACT_ATOMS: atom_id res chain seq x y z
N GLU A 1 10.97 -50.84 -116.65
CA GLU A 1 11.84 -51.85 -116.01
C GLU A 1 12.87 -51.18 -115.09
N GLY A 2 12.45 -50.71 -113.91
CA GLY A 2 13.34 -49.95 -113.02
C GLY A 2 13.07 -50.10 -111.52
N GLU A 3 12.19 -51.01 -111.10
CA GLU A 3 11.82 -51.19 -109.69
C GLU A 3 12.45 -52.43 -109.02
N GLY A 4 13.30 -53.18 -109.74
CA GLY A 4 13.88 -54.44 -109.26
C GLY A 4 15.22 -54.37 -108.52
N GLU A 5 15.91 -53.22 -108.51
CA GLU A 5 17.26 -53.10 -107.94
C GLU A 5 17.30 -52.48 -106.52
N GLY A 6 16.25 -51.77 -106.11
CA GLY A 6 16.15 -51.15 -104.78
C GLY A 6 15.92 -52.17 -103.65
N GLU A 7 15.03 -53.15 -103.87
CA GLU A 7 14.70 -54.16 -102.84
C GLU A 7 15.85 -55.14 -102.57
N LYS A 8 16.68 -55.44 -103.57
CA LYS A 8 17.83 -56.34 -103.39
C LYS A 8 18.94 -55.71 -102.55
N ARG A 9 19.13 -54.39 -102.62
CA ARG A 9 20.09 -53.66 -101.75
C ARG A 9 19.62 -53.56 -100.30
N LEU A 10 18.33 -53.33 -100.07
CA LEU A 10 17.77 -53.26 -98.71
C LEU A 10 17.79 -54.60 -97.98
N ARG A 11 17.56 -55.73 -98.66
CA ARG A 11 17.67 -57.06 -98.05
C ARG A 11 19.11 -57.46 -97.72
N LEU A 12 20.10 -57.04 -98.52
CA LEU A 12 21.51 -57.31 -98.21
C LEU A 12 22.02 -56.48 -97.02
N GLN A 13 21.48 -55.27 -96.82
CA GLN A 13 21.87 -54.37 -95.74
C GLN A 13 21.25 -54.76 -94.38
N LEU A 14 20.03 -55.33 -94.37
CA LEU A 14 19.42 -55.87 -93.15
C LEU A 14 20.07 -57.18 -92.66
N ALA A 15 20.54 -58.04 -93.57
CA ALA A 15 21.18 -59.31 -93.22
C ALA A 15 22.58 -59.14 -92.59
N MET A 16 23.31 -58.08 -92.98
CA MET A 16 24.65 -57.76 -92.47
C MET A 16 24.61 -57.02 -91.12
N GLY A 17 23.51 -56.32 -90.79
CA GLY A 17 23.32 -55.64 -89.50
C GLY A 17 22.92 -56.57 -88.34
N GLY A 18 22.22 -57.67 -88.64
CA GLY A 18 21.79 -58.65 -87.61
C GLY A 18 22.89 -59.55 -87.07
N GLN A 19 23.96 -59.81 -87.85
CA GLN A 19 25.08 -60.66 -87.42
C GLN A 19 26.08 -59.95 -86.49
N GLY A 20 26.11 -58.62 -86.48
CA GLY A 20 26.96 -57.82 -85.58
C GLY A 20 26.41 -57.73 -84.16
N LEU A 21 25.09 -57.57 -84.02
CA LEU A 21 24.40 -57.45 -82.71
C LEU A 21 24.35 -58.77 -81.94
N ALA A 22 24.26 -59.91 -82.62
CA ALA A 22 24.28 -61.23 -81.98
C ALA A 22 25.66 -61.61 -81.43
N LYS A 23 26.76 -61.16 -82.06
CA LYS A 23 28.13 -61.40 -81.58
C LYS A 23 28.48 -60.56 -80.36
N THR A 24 27.95 -59.33 -80.25
CA THR A 24 28.19 -58.46 -79.09
C THR A 24 27.34 -58.82 -77.86
N LEU A 25 26.17 -59.44 -78.04
CA LEU A 25 25.40 -59.96 -76.90
C LEU A 25 26.04 -61.23 -76.30
N GLY A 26 26.55 -62.14 -77.14
CA GLY A 26 27.24 -63.35 -76.66
C GLY A 26 28.49 -63.05 -75.83
N THR A 27 29.26 -62.00 -76.19
CA THR A 27 30.45 -61.59 -75.41
C THR A 27 30.09 -61.02 -74.04
N HIS A 28 28.97 -60.32 -73.91
CA HIS A 28 28.54 -59.78 -72.61
C HIS A 28 27.92 -60.84 -71.71
N GLU A 29 27.21 -61.84 -72.26
CA GLU A 29 26.73 -63.00 -71.48
C GLU A 29 27.89 -63.87 -70.98
N GLU A 30 28.93 -64.08 -71.79
CA GLU A 30 30.14 -64.79 -71.39
C GLU A 30 30.92 -64.04 -70.29
N GLU A 31 31.04 -62.72 -70.39
CA GLU A 31 31.67 -61.87 -69.37
C GLU A 31 30.89 -61.90 -68.03
N VAL A 32 29.55 -61.87 -68.09
CA VAL A 32 28.70 -61.98 -66.89
C VAL A 32 28.82 -63.37 -66.26
N ALA A 33 28.88 -64.43 -67.07
CA ALA A 33 29.07 -65.79 -66.58
C ALA A 33 30.46 -65.97 -65.93
N GLU A 34 31.52 -65.37 -66.48
CA GLU A 34 32.86 -65.41 -65.90
C GLU A 34 32.92 -64.60 -64.58
N LEU A 35 32.26 -63.44 -64.53
CA LEU A 35 32.14 -62.64 -63.30
C LEU A 35 31.33 -63.36 -62.21
N GLN A 36 30.25 -64.07 -62.58
CA GLN A 36 29.50 -64.92 -61.64
C GLN A 36 30.33 -66.10 -61.14
N ARG A 37 31.15 -66.73 -61.99
CA ARG A 37 32.11 -67.77 -61.55
C ARG A 37 33.15 -67.22 -60.59
N ARG A 38 33.73 -66.05 -60.87
CA ARG A 38 34.70 -65.39 -59.96
C ARG A 38 34.06 -64.97 -58.64
N PHE A 39 32.82 -64.48 -58.68
CA PHE A 39 32.07 -64.13 -57.48
C PHE A 39 31.76 -65.36 -56.62
N ASN A 40 31.34 -66.47 -57.24
CA ASN A 40 31.10 -67.72 -56.54
C ASN A 40 32.38 -68.31 -55.94
N ALA A 41 33.52 -68.25 -56.66
CA ALA A 41 34.81 -68.67 -56.12
C ALA A 41 35.27 -67.81 -54.93
N LEU A 42 35.06 -66.48 -54.99
CA LEU A 42 35.35 -65.58 -53.86
C LEU A 42 34.39 -65.80 -52.68
N ALA A 43 33.13 -66.12 -52.95
CA ALA A 43 32.14 -66.46 -51.94
C ALA A 43 32.49 -67.79 -51.25
N GLU A 44 32.93 -68.79 -52.01
CA GLU A 44 33.46 -70.05 -51.47
C GLU A 44 34.75 -69.82 -50.66
N GLN A 45 35.66 -68.96 -51.12
CA GLN A 45 36.87 -68.61 -50.38
C GLN A 45 36.54 -67.89 -49.06
N ARG A 46 35.54 -67.00 -49.05
CA ARG A 46 35.05 -66.32 -47.85
C ARG A 46 34.33 -67.29 -46.90
N LYS A 47 33.55 -68.22 -47.45
CA LYS A 47 32.86 -69.27 -46.69
C LYS A 47 33.86 -70.25 -46.06
N ALA A 48 34.86 -70.70 -46.82
CA ALA A 48 35.99 -71.48 -46.31
C ALA A 48 36.81 -70.72 -45.24
N SER A 49 36.98 -69.41 -45.41
CA SER A 49 37.62 -68.53 -44.42
C SER A 49 36.78 -68.32 -43.16
N SER A 50 35.45 -68.41 -43.22
CA SER A 50 34.58 -68.25 -42.05
C SER A 50 34.30 -69.57 -41.33
N GLU A 51 34.28 -70.68 -42.04
CA GLU A 51 34.02 -72.03 -41.50
C GLU A 51 35.25 -72.63 -40.79
N ASN A 52 36.46 -72.10 -41.02
CA ASN A 52 37.68 -72.46 -40.29
C ASN A 52 38.57 -71.23 -39.99
N PRO A 53 38.27 -70.45 -38.92
CA PRO A 53 39.11 -69.31 -38.53
C PRO A 53 40.54 -69.72 -38.06
N ALA A 54 40.80 -71.01 -37.83
CA ALA A 54 42.10 -71.54 -37.42
C ALA A 54 43.13 -71.69 -38.57
N LEU A 55 42.71 -71.60 -39.84
CA LEU A 55 43.63 -71.68 -40.99
C LEU A 55 44.22 -70.32 -41.43
N LEU A 56 43.73 -69.21 -40.87
CA LEU A 56 44.28 -67.87 -41.10
C LEU A 56 45.31 -67.42 -40.06
N PHE A 57 45.57 -68.24 -39.03
CA PHE A 57 46.53 -67.96 -37.96
C PHE A 57 47.75 -68.89 -37.94
N THR A 58 47.93 -69.75 -38.95
CA THR A 58 49.01 -70.76 -39.01
C THR A 58 49.95 -70.63 -40.22
N LYS A 59 49.86 -69.53 -40.97
CA LYS A 59 50.95 -69.09 -41.87
C LYS A 59 51.44 -67.74 -41.38
N ASP A 60 52.66 -67.75 -40.85
CA ASP A 60 53.49 -66.60 -40.42
C ASP A 60 53.41 -66.14 -38.95
N LEU A 61 53.38 -67.11 -38.02
CA LEU A 61 53.86 -66.91 -36.65
C LEU A 61 54.97 -67.92 -36.33
N ASN A 62 56.16 -67.71 -36.91
CA ASN A 62 57.40 -68.34 -36.46
C ASN A 62 58.03 -67.47 -35.36
N LEU A 63 57.40 -67.48 -34.17
CA LEU A 63 57.95 -66.88 -32.95
C LEU A 63 57.97 -67.96 -31.86
N GLY A 64 58.97 -68.85 -31.94
CA GLY A 64 59.24 -69.86 -30.94
C GLY A 64 60.72 -70.27 -30.98
N SER A 65 61.39 -70.16 -29.83
CA SER A 65 62.80 -70.50 -29.58
C SER A 65 63.86 -69.43 -29.92
N PHE A 66 63.76 -68.26 -29.26
CA PHE A 66 64.99 -67.61 -28.79
C PHE A 66 65.06 -67.80 -27.28
N SER A 67 66.02 -68.62 -26.87
CA SER A 67 66.32 -68.97 -25.50
C SER A 67 66.52 -67.75 -24.62
N ALA A 68 65.99 -67.87 -23.40
CA ALA A 68 66.17 -66.99 -22.25
C ALA A 68 67.63 -66.95 -21.72
N SER A 69 68.62 -66.97 -22.62
CA SER A 69 70.05 -66.98 -22.29
C SER A 69 70.80 -65.70 -22.70
N ARG A 70 70.16 -64.75 -23.43
CA ARG A 70 70.81 -63.49 -23.83
C ARG A 70 70.46 -62.26 -23.01
N LEU A 71 69.41 -62.28 -22.21
CA LEU A 71 69.01 -61.13 -21.37
C LEU A 71 69.71 -61.07 -20.01
N ARG A 72 70.70 -61.94 -19.76
CA ARG A 72 71.54 -61.90 -18.54
C ARG A 72 72.89 -61.21 -18.75
N ASN A 73 73.29 -60.88 -19.98
CA ASN A 73 74.64 -60.35 -20.27
C ASN A 73 74.67 -58.97 -20.96
N SER A 74 73.59 -58.20 -20.92
CA SER A 74 73.56 -56.83 -21.46
C SER A 74 73.05 -55.78 -20.45
N LEU A 75 73.18 -56.03 -19.14
CA LEU A 75 73.12 -55.00 -18.11
C LEU A 75 74.52 -54.39 -17.88
N ALA A 76 75.19 -54.02 -18.97
CA ALA A 76 76.31 -53.10 -18.90
C ALA A 76 75.74 -51.67 -18.90
N PRO A 77 76.17 -50.76 -18.02
CA PRO A 77 75.69 -49.40 -18.03
C PRO A 77 76.31 -48.71 -19.25
N GLN A 78 75.64 -48.77 -20.40
CA GLN A 78 75.91 -47.80 -21.46
C GLN A 78 75.65 -46.42 -20.87
N SER A 79 76.56 -45.49 -21.15
CA SER A 79 76.49 -44.14 -20.59
C SER A 79 75.10 -43.56 -20.84
N LYS A 80 74.49 -42.94 -19.82
CA LYS A 80 73.14 -42.39 -19.92
C LYS A 80 72.96 -41.51 -21.18
N GLU A 81 74.04 -40.83 -21.58
CA GLU A 81 74.10 -39.97 -22.76
C GLU A 81 73.87 -40.70 -24.10
N GLU A 82 74.41 -41.91 -24.29
CA GLU A 82 74.22 -42.69 -25.53
C GLU A 82 72.78 -43.22 -25.63
N THR A 83 72.23 -43.71 -24.52
CA THR A 83 70.83 -44.14 -24.47
C THR A 83 69.85 -42.97 -24.64
N GLU A 84 70.18 -41.79 -24.12
CA GLU A 84 69.39 -40.57 -24.33
C GLU A 84 69.45 -40.06 -25.78
N ALA A 85 70.59 -40.20 -26.47
CA ALA A 85 70.73 -39.83 -27.87
C ALA A 85 69.93 -40.76 -28.79
N GLU A 86 69.93 -42.07 -28.53
CA GLU A 86 69.10 -43.03 -29.26
C GLU A 86 67.61 -42.84 -28.99
N LEU A 87 67.21 -42.55 -27.74
CA LEU A 87 65.84 -42.19 -27.40
C LEU A 87 65.38 -40.94 -28.15
N LYS A 88 66.19 -39.89 -28.22
CA LYS A 88 65.87 -38.67 -29.01
C LYS A 88 65.72 -38.98 -30.50
N ARG A 89 66.52 -39.88 -31.05
CA ARG A 89 66.42 -40.31 -32.46
C ARG A 89 65.14 -41.11 -32.71
N LEU A 90 64.78 -42.02 -31.82
CA LEU A 90 63.54 -42.79 -31.90
C LEU A 90 62.32 -41.87 -31.71
N ASP A 91 62.38 -40.90 -30.80
CA ASP A 91 61.34 -39.88 -30.63
C ASP A 91 61.15 -39.05 -31.89
N ALA A 92 62.25 -38.62 -32.55
CA ALA A 92 62.18 -37.94 -33.83
C ALA A 92 61.53 -38.82 -34.93
N GLN A 93 61.87 -40.11 -34.98
CA GLN A 93 61.23 -41.05 -35.91
C GLN A 93 59.74 -41.26 -35.60
N ILE A 94 59.36 -41.33 -34.32
CA ILE A 94 57.97 -41.43 -33.90
C ILE A 94 57.21 -40.17 -34.32
N ILE A 95 57.79 -38.98 -34.15
CA ILE A 95 57.19 -37.72 -34.60
C ILE A 95 56.99 -37.72 -36.12
N ASP A 96 57.97 -38.17 -36.90
CA ASP A 96 57.86 -38.22 -38.36
C ASP A 96 56.83 -39.27 -38.83
N LEU A 97 56.75 -40.42 -38.17
CA LEU A 97 55.74 -41.43 -38.43
C LEU A 97 54.33 -40.93 -38.09
N ARG A 98 54.16 -40.21 -36.97
CA ARG A 98 52.90 -39.55 -36.62
C ARG A 98 52.49 -38.53 -37.67
N LYS A 99 53.40 -37.65 -38.09
CA LYS A 99 53.14 -36.67 -39.17
C LYS A 99 52.74 -37.35 -40.48
N ARG A 100 53.36 -38.48 -40.84
CA ARG A 100 52.99 -39.25 -42.05
C ARG A 100 51.63 -39.91 -41.88
N HIS A 101 51.34 -40.48 -40.72
CA HIS A 101 50.05 -41.07 -40.38
C HIS A 101 48.95 -40.01 -40.48
N ASP A 102 49.13 -38.84 -39.88
CA ASP A 102 48.15 -37.76 -39.90
C ASP A 102 47.87 -37.27 -41.32
N LYS A 103 48.91 -37.10 -42.15
CA LYS A 103 48.76 -36.77 -43.58
C LYS A 103 47.97 -37.82 -44.36
N LEU A 104 48.25 -39.10 -44.11
CA LEU A 104 47.54 -40.21 -44.77
C LEU A 104 46.09 -40.32 -44.27
N HIS A 105 45.87 -40.13 -42.98
CA HIS A 105 44.55 -40.12 -42.36
C HIS A 105 43.69 -38.99 -42.94
N ASP A 106 44.24 -37.78 -43.06
CA ASP A 106 43.56 -36.64 -43.69
C ASP A 106 43.24 -36.89 -45.17
N SER A 107 44.19 -37.47 -45.93
CA SER A 107 43.96 -37.83 -47.33
C SER A 107 42.85 -38.88 -47.47
N ASN A 108 42.83 -39.90 -46.59
CA ASN A 108 41.82 -40.95 -46.59
C ASN A 108 40.45 -40.38 -46.19
N SER A 109 40.41 -39.53 -45.16
CA SER A 109 39.19 -38.83 -44.71
C SER A 109 38.59 -37.97 -45.83
N ARG A 110 39.43 -37.22 -46.57
CA ARG A 110 38.99 -36.45 -47.75
C ARG A 110 38.42 -37.34 -48.85
N LYS A 111 39.09 -38.45 -49.17
CA LYS A 111 38.62 -39.40 -50.19
C LYS A 111 37.31 -40.08 -49.77
N ARG A 112 37.15 -40.43 -48.49
CA ARG A 112 35.89 -40.98 -47.94
C ARG A 112 34.74 -39.99 -48.08
N ARG A 113 34.95 -38.73 -47.71
CA ARG A 113 33.94 -37.66 -47.89
C ARG A 113 33.58 -37.47 -49.37
N GLN A 114 34.55 -37.54 -50.28
CA GLN A 114 34.27 -37.47 -51.72
C GLN A 114 33.47 -38.68 -52.21
N ALA A 115 33.79 -39.89 -51.74
CA ALA A 115 33.04 -41.10 -52.08
C ALA A 115 31.60 -41.05 -51.55
N GLU A 116 31.39 -40.54 -50.32
CA GLU A 116 30.06 -40.30 -49.75
C GLU A 116 29.27 -39.27 -50.56
N GLN A 117 29.90 -38.16 -50.94
CA GLN A 117 29.27 -37.15 -51.79
C GLN A 117 28.88 -37.72 -53.16
N LEU A 118 29.75 -38.50 -53.80
CA LEU A 118 29.46 -39.14 -55.07
C LEU A 118 28.36 -40.21 -54.94
N SER A 119 28.36 -40.99 -53.85
CA SER A 119 27.30 -41.96 -53.56
C SER A 119 25.95 -41.27 -53.34
N ASN A 120 25.93 -40.18 -52.59
CA ASN A 120 24.71 -39.38 -52.38
C ASN A 120 24.20 -38.78 -53.69
N LYS A 121 25.10 -38.28 -54.55
CA LYS A 121 24.72 -37.81 -55.89
C LYS A 121 24.18 -38.94 -56.77
N LEU A 122 24.79 -40.12 -56.72
CA LEU A 122 24.32 -41.29 -57.47
C LEU A 122 22.94 -41.72 -56.97
N LYS A 123 22.70 -41.74 -55.66
CA LYS A 123 21.37 -42.00 -55.08
C LYS A 123 20.34 -40.95 -55.50
N ALA A 124 20.70 -39.67 -55.50
CA ALA A 124 19.82 -38.59 -55.96
C ALA A 124 19.47 -38.76 -57.45
N LEU A 125 20.45 -39.08 -58.30
CA LEU A 125 20.23 -39.35 -59.72
C LEU A 125 19.42 -40.63 -59.97
N GLN A 126 19.56 -41.65 -59.09
CA GLN A 126 18.74 -42.85 -59.14
C GLN A 126 17.29 -42.59 -58.71
N LEU A 127 17.04 -41.72 -57.75
CA LEU A 127 15.69 -41.22 -57.45
C LEU A 127 15.12 -40.39 -58.60
N GLN A 128 15.99 -39.69 -59.34
CA GLN A 128 15.64 -38.92 -60.53
C GLN A 128 15.55 -39.78 -61.80
N LYS A 129 15.30 -41.09 -61.68
CA LYS A 129 14.88 -41.90 -62.83
C LYS A 129 13.47 -41.51 -63.23
N PHE A 130 13.39 -40.80 -64.35
CA PHE A 130 12.19 -40.42 -65.10
C PHE A 130 11.14 -41.54 -65.11
N THR A 131 10.11 -41.40 -64.28
CA THR A 131 8.86 -42.15 -64.42
C THR A 131 8.13 -41.57 -65.63
N GLY A 132 8.08 -42.32 -66.73
CA GLY A 132 7.44 -41.90 -67.99
C GLY A 132 5.91 -41.81 -67.96
N ASP A 133 5.32 -41.50 -66.80
CA ASP A 133 3.87 -41.42 -66.56
C ASP A 133 3.45 -40.11 -65.86
N GLU A 134 4.25 -39.05 -66.00
CA GLU A 134 3.77 -37.70 -65.72
C GLU A 134 3.85 -36.88 -67.01
N SER A 135 2.76 -36.87 -67.77
CA SER A 135 2.59 -35.87 -68.84
C SER A 135 2.92 -34.50 -68.24
N PRO A 136 3.61 -33.59 -68.96
CA PRO A 136 3.86 -32.23 -68.48
C PRO A 136 2.58 -31.54 -67.99
N GLN A 137 1.41 -31.96 -68.51
CA GLN A 137 0.09 -31.53 -68.07
C GLN A 137 -0.26 -31.99 -66.64
N THR A 138 0.13 -33.20 -66.23
CA THR A 138 -0.09 -33.70 -64.86
C THR A 138 0.83 -33.03 -63.84
N GLN A 139 2.06 -32.67 -64.24
CA GLN A 139 2.97 -31.90 -63.39
C GLN A 139 2.49 -30.46 -63.24
N LEU A 140 1.98 -29.87 -64.32
CA LEU A 140 1.32 -28.57 -64.28
C LEU A 140 0.10 -28.60 -63.36
N ALA A 141 -0.78 -29.60 -63.51
CA ALA A 141 -1.98 -29.72 -62.68
C ALA A 141 -1.66 -29.88 -61.18
N ARG A 142 -0.61 -30.66 -60.83
CA ARG A 142 -0.17 -30.78 -59.43
C ARG A 142 0.47 -29.49 -58.91
N ALA A 143 1.27 -28.80 -59.72
CA ALA A 143 1.85 -27.52 -59.34
C ALA A 143 0.77 -26.44 -59.16
N GLU A 144 -0.28 -26.47 -59.98
CA GLU A 144 -1.47 -25.62 -59.84
C GLU A 144 -2.22 -25.95 -58.53
N GLU A 145 -2.43 -27.23 -58.21
CA GLU A 145 -3.04 -27.67 -56.95
C GLU A 145 -2.21 -27.25 -55.72
N ASP A 146 -0.89 -27.43 -55.77
CA ASP A 146 0.03 -27.02 -54.71
C ASP A 146 0.04 -25.49 -54.52
N LEU A 147 -0.02 -24.72 -55.60
CA LEU A 147 -0.11 -23.25 -55.54
C LEU A 147 -1.42 -22.81 -54.89
N VAL A 148 -2.54 -23.44 -55.23
CA VAL A 148 -3.84 -23.17 -54.59
C VAL A 148 -3.82 -23.54 -53.11
N ALA A 149 -3.24 -24.69 -52.75
CA ALA A 149 -3.10 -25.10 -51.36
C ALA A 149 -2.20 -24.14 -50.56
N GLN A 150 -1.11 -23.63 -51.16
CA GLN A 150 -0.27 -22.62 -50.54
C GLN A 150 -0.98 -21.27 -50.39
N ALA A 151 -1.78 -20.86 -51.38
CA ALA A 151 -2.59 -19.65 -51.29
C ALA A 151 -3.63 -19.75 -50.16
N GLN A 152 -4.33 -20.88 -50.04
CA GLN A 152 -5.27 -21.13 -48.94
C GLN A 152 -4.58 -21.07 -47.58
N ARG A 153 -3.42 -21.70 -47.43
CA ARG A 153 -2.62 -21.63 -46.19
C ARG A 153 -2.16 -20.21 -45.88
N TYR A 154 -1.78 -19.44 -46.89
CA TYR A 154 -1.44 -18.03 -46.73
C TYR A 154 -2.65 -17.21 -46.27
N ASP A 155 -3.82 -17.42 -46.87
CA ASP A 155 -5.05 -16.72 -46.51
C ASP A 155 -5.49 -17.05 -45.07
N GLU A 156 -5.37 -18.32 -44.66
CA GLU A 156 -5.62 -18.75 -43.28
C GLU A 156 -4.65 -18.10 -42.29
N ALA A 157 -3.35 -18.15 -42.58
CA ALA A 157 -2.32 -17.50 -41.76
C ALA A 157 -2.54 -15.98 -41.70
N HIS A 158 -2.98 -15.37 -42.80
CA HIS A 158 -3.28 -13.94 -42.87
C HIS A 158 -4.50 -13.58 -42.03
N ARG A 159 -5.58 -14.39 -42.08
CA ARG A 159 -6.75 -14.24 -41.20
C ARG A 159 -6.37 -14.35 -39.72
N CYS A 160 -5.57 -15.34 -39.35
CA CYS A 160 -5.05 -15.48 -37.98
C CYS A 160 -4.19 -14.27 -37.57
N ARG A 161 -3.34 -13.76 -38.47
CA ARG A 161 -2.55 -12.56 -38.18
C ARG A 161 -3.45 -11.35 -37.91
N LEU A 162 -4.48 -11.14 -38.73
CA LEU A 162 -5.45 -10.05 -38.55
C LEU A 162 -6.19 -10.14 -37.22
N THR A 163 -6.60 -11.34 -36.79
CA THR A 163 -7.26 -11.52 -35.49
C THR A 163 -6.31 -11.22 -34.33
N TYR A 164 -5.05 -11.67 -34.40
CA TYR A 164 -4.04 -11.32 -33.39
C TYR A 164 -3.73 -9.81 -33.37
N GLU A 165 -3.65 -9.16 -34.53
CA GLU A 165 -3.47 -7.71 -34.62
C GLU A 165 -4.64 -6.95 -33.96
N GLN A 166 -5.88 -7.42 -34.14
CA GLN A 166 -7.05 -6.86 -33.48
C GLN A 166 -7.00 -7.06 -31.95
N ILE A 167 -6.65 -8.27 -31.49
CA ILE A 167 -6.49 -8.57 -30.06
C ILE A 167 -5.41 -7.67 -29.45
N ILE A 168 -4.25 -7.55 -30.10
CA ILE A 168 -3.16 -6.67 -29.65
C ILE A 168 -3.63 -5.21 -29.60
N SER A 169 -4.39 -4.76 -30.60
CA SER A 169 -4.91 -3.38 -30.64
C SER A 169 -5.93 -3.12 -29.54
N ARG A 170 -6.75 -4.12 -29.18
CA ARG A 170 -7.65 -4.05 -28.02
C ARG A 170 -6.88 -4.01 -26.71
N LEU A 171 -5.95 -4.93 -26.50
CA LEU A 171 -5.11 -4.98 -25.29
C LEU A 171 -4.29 -3.71 -25.11
N LYS A 172 -3.77 -3.12 -26.20
CA LYS A 172 -3.07 -1.84 -26.14
C LYS A 172 -3.98 -0.68 -25.71
N ARG A 173 -5.25 -0.68 -26.12
CA ARG A 173 -6.24 0.32 -25.67
C ARG A 173 -6.58 0.12 -24.20
N GLU A 174 -6.88 -1.11 -23.79
CA GLU A 174 -7.18 -1.45 -22.39
C GLU A 174 -5.99 -1.12 -21.47
N ARG A 175 -4.75 -1.38 -21.92
CA ARG A 175 -3.53 -1.03 -21.16
C ARG A 175 -3.40 0.46 -20.85
N VAL A 176 -3.93 1.33 -21.71
CA VAL A 176 -3.88 2.79 -21.47
C VAL A 176 -4.87 3.21 -20.38
N ASN A 177 -5.93 2.43 -20.15
CA ASN A 177 -6.95 2.74 -19.14
C ASN A 177 -6.52 2.31 -17.73
N TYR A 178 -5.78 1.20 -17.58
CA TYR A 178 -5.37 0.70 -16.25
C TYR A 178 -4.64 1.73 -15.37
N PRO A 179 -3.72 2.57 -15.88
CA PRO A 179 -3.11 3.61 -15.06
C PRO A 179 -4.12 4.62 -14.51
N ALA A 180 -5.17 4.96 -15.26
CA ALA A 180 -6.20 5.89 -14.80
C ALA A 180 -7.12 5.24 -13.74
N GLU A 181 -7.47 3.97 -13.93
CA GLU A 181 -8.20 3.18 -12.93
C GLU A 181 -7.37 3.02 -11.65
N LEU A 182 -6.07 2.72 -11.78
CA LEU A 182 -5.14 2.62 -10.67
C LEU A 182 -5.03 3.95 -9.91
N GLN A 183 -4.83 5.06 -10.63
CA GLN A 183 -4.78 6.39 -10.01
C GLN A 183 -6.07 6.70 -9.25
N THR A 184 -7.24 6.35 -9.81
CA THR A 184 -8.53 6.56 -9.13
C THR A 184 -8.62 5.75 -7.83
N ILE A 185 -8.09 4.52 -7.81
CA ILE A 185 -8.04 3.68 -6.62
C ILE A 185 -7.04 4.23 -5.60
N GLU A 186 -5.86 4.66 -6.03
CA GLU A 186 -4.83 5.27 -5.19
C GLU A 186 -5.34 6.57 -4.54
N GLU A 187 -6.06 7.41 -5.28
CA GLU A 187 -6.68 8.63 -4.76
C GLU A 187 -7.75 8.32 -3.71
N LYS A 188 -8.57 7.30 -3.94
CA LYS A 188 -9.56 6.84 -2.95
C LYS A 188 -8.88 6.28 -1.69
N LEU A 189 -7.79 5.53 -1.85
CA LEU A 189 -7.02 5.01 -0.72
C LEU A 189 -6.44 6.15 0.12
N ALA A 190 -5.80 7.13 -0.52
CA ALA A 190 -5.25 8.31 0.17
C ALA A 190 -6.33 9.13 0.89
N GLN A 191 -7.52 9.27 0.29
CA GLN A 191 -8.67 9.90 0.96
C GLN A 191 -9.10 9.12 2.20
N LYS A 192 -9.20 7.79 2.10
CA LYS A 192 -9.59 6.93 3.22
C LYS A 192 -8.56 6.91 4.34
N GLU A 193 -7.27 6.92 4.02
CA GLU A 193 -6.19 7.06 4.99
C GLU A 193 -6.29 8.40 5.74
N SER A 194 -6.51 9.52 5.02
CA SER A 194 -6.69 10.82 5.66
C SER A 194 -7.96 10.89 6.53
N GLU A 195 -9.07 10.31 6.07
CA GLU A 195 -10.31 10.20 6.87
C GLU A 195 -10.08 9.36 8.14
N TYR A 196 -9.31 8.27 8.03
CA TYR A 196 -8.95 7.43 9.17
C TYR A 196 -8.09 8.17 10.19
N GLU A 197 -7.07 8.91 9.73
CA GLU A 197 -6.23 9.75 10.62
C GLU A 197 -7.06 10.81 11.34
N GLN A 198 -7.99 11.47 10.64
CA GLN A 198 -8.91 12.44 11.25
C GLN A 198 -9.83 11.78 12.27
N LEU A 199 -10.34 10.59 11.97
CA LEU A 199 -11.19 9.83 12.90
C LEU A 199 -10.41 9.40 14.14
N LEU A 200 -9.14 9.02 13.98
CA LEU A 200 -8.26 8.67 15.11
C LEU A 200 -8.02 9.88 16.02
N LEU A 201 -7.77 11.06 15.45
CA LEU A 201 -7.63 12.29 16.22
C LEU A 201 -8.94 12.63 16.96
N LEU A 202 -10.08 12.55 16.28
CA LEU A 202 -11.39 12.77 16.90
C LEU A 202 -11.68 11.76 18.01
N SER A 203 -11.27 10.50 17.84
CA SER A 203 -11.37 9.47 18.87
C SER A 203 -10.53 9.85 20.09
N HIS A 204 -9.28 10.29 19.89
CA HIS A 204 -8.44 10.76 20.98
C HIS A 204 -9.05 11.95 21.73
N ASP A 205 -9.58 12.94 21.02
CA ASP A 205 -10.27 14.10 21.59
C ASP A 205 -11.52 13.68 22.37
N ALA A 206 -12.31 12.76 21.83
CA ALA A 206 -13.48 12.20 22.51
C ALA A 206 -13.09 11.44 23.79
N HIS A 207 -12.00 10.67 23.75
CA HIS A 207 -11.46 9.98 24.91
C HIS A 207 -10.98 10.96 25.99
N MET A 208 -10.24 12.01 25.60
CA MET A 208 -9.79 13.06 26.52
C MET A 208 -10.97 13.79 27.15
N SER A 209 -12.00 14.14 26.36
CA SER A 209 -13.23 14.76 26.86
C SER A 209 -13.98 13.84 27.85
N LYS A 210 -14.09 12.54 27.54
CA LYS A 210 -14.66 11.54 28.44
C LYS A 210 -13.86 11.43 29.74
N GLN A 211 -12.54 11.43 29.67
CA GLN A 211 -11.67 11.37 30.85
C GLN A 211 -11.81 12.63 31.71
N ALA A 212 -11.84 13.82 31.10
CA ALA A 212 -12.07 15.07 31.80
C ALA A 212 -13.44 15.07 32.51
N ALA A 213 -14.51 14.65 31.83
CA ALA A 213 -15.83 14.54 32.42
C ALA A 213 -15.87 13.53 33.60
N LYS A 214 -15.18 12.39 33.48
CA LYS A 214 -15.03 11.42 34.59
C LYS A 214 -14.27 12.00 35.77
N GLN A 215 -13.20 12.76 35.53
CA GLN A 215 -12.43 13.40 36.58
C GLN A 215 -13.26 14.46 37.31
N GLU A 216 -13.99 15.31 36.58
CA GLU A 216 -14.90 16.29 37.18
C GLU A 216 -16.01 15.61 37.98
N LEU A 217 -16.61 14.53 37.46
CA LEU A 217 -17.58 13.75 38.22
C LEU A 217 -16.98 13.20 39.53
N SER A 218 -15.77 12.65 39.48
CA SER A 218 -15.08 12.14 40.67
C SER A 218 -14.79 13.24 41.70
N LYS A 219 -14.41 14.45 41.26
CA LYS A 219 -14.24 15.62 42.14
C LYS A 219 -15.58 16.00 42.79
N PHE A 220 -16.67 16.06 42.04
CA PHE A 220 -17.99 16.36 42.60
C PHE A 220 -18.46 15.29 43.58
N GLU A 221 -18.25 14.01 43.27
CA GLU A 221 -18.55 12.91 44.20
C GLU A 221 -17.75 13.03 45.50
N ALA A 222 -16.46 13.38 45.42
CA ALA A 222 -15.62 13.61 46.59
C ALA A 222 -16.11 14.80 47.44
N ILE A 223 -16.50 15.90 46.80
CA ILE A 223 -17.08 17.07 47.48
C ILE A 223 -18.39 16.69 48.20
N ILE A 224 -19.28 15.96 47.53
CA ILE A 224 -20.55 15.51 48.12
C ILE A 224 -20.29 14.53 49.27
N ALA A 225 -19.32 13.62 49.13
CA ALA A 225 -18.95 12.69 50.20
C ALA A 225 -18.39 13.43 51.42
N GLU A 226 -17.56 14.45 51.20
CA GLU A 226 -17.01 15.27 52.28
C GLU A 226 -18.08 16.13 52.96
N GLU A 227 -19.00 16.72 52.19
CA GLU A 227 -20.14 17.44 52.75
C GLU A 227 -21.03 16.51 53.59
N ARG A 228 -21.29 15.28 53.12
CA ARG A 228 -22.02 14.27 53.89
C ARG A 228 -21.28 13.90 55.18
N ARG A 229 -19.96 13.71 55.13
CA ARG A 229 -19.11 13.44 56.31
C ARG A 229 -19.15 14.60 57.31
N SER A 230 -19.04 15.84 56.83
CA SER A 230 -19.12 17.05 57.67
C SER A 230 -20.48 17.16 58.34
N ARG A 231 -21.57 17.03 57.58
CA ARG A 231 -22.95 17.07 58.11
C ARG A 231 -23.21 15.95 59.11
N GLU A 232 -22.70 14.74 58.86
CA GLU A 232 -22.80 13.64 59.80
C GLU A 232 -22.00 13.92 61.09
N GLY A 233 -20.79 14.47 60.96
CA GLY A 233 -19.97 14.93 62.09
C GLY A 233 -20.68 15.98 62.94
N GLU A 234 -21.29 16.99 62.34
CA GLU A 234 -22.09 18.00 63.03
C GLU A 234 -23.31 17.39 63.74
N LEU A 235 -24.03 16.49 63.06
CA LEU A 235 -25.18 15.78 63.67
C LEU A 235 -24.73 14.93 64.86
N GLN A 236 -23.59 14.25 64.77
CA GLN A 236 -23.02 13.49 65.88
C GLN A 236 -22.62 14.41 67.05
N GLN A 237 -22.01 15.56 66.78
CA GLN A 237 -21.68 16.55 67.82
C GLN A 237 -22.95 17.07 68.51
N ARG A 238 -23.98 17.44 67.75
CA ARG A 238 -25.28 17.87 68.30
C ARG A 238 -25.93 16.77 69.14
N ARG A 239 -25.89 15.52 68.68
CA ARG A 239 -26.38 14.36 69.45
C ARG A 239 -25.62 14.19 70.76
N LYS A 240 -24.29 14.30 70.77
CA LYS A 240 -23.46 14.25 72.00
C LYS A 240 -23.83 15.36 72.98
N VAL A 241 -24.03 16.59 72.51
CA VAL A 241 -24.46 17.71 73.36
C VAL A 241 -25.83 17.44 73.97
N LEU A 242 -26.80 16.97 73.18
CA LEU A 242 -28.12 16.60 73.69
C LEU A 242 -28.04 15.45 74.71
N GLN A 243 -27.23 14.43 74.44
CA GLN A 243 -27.02 13.33 75.36
C GLN A 243 -26.38 13.79 76.67
N SER A 244 -25.37 14.67 76.64
CA SER A 244 -24.76 15.24 77.84
C SER A 244 -25.73 16.11 78.64
N LYS A 245 -26.59 16.89 77.95
CA LYS A 245 -27.67 17.64 78.61
C LYS A 245 -28.68 16.70 79.26
N GLN A 246 -29.06 15.63 78.58
CA GLN A 246 -29.97 14.62 79.13
C GLN A 246 -29.36 13.96 80.37
N GLN A 247 -28.09 13.55 80.33
CA GLN A 247 -27.38 12.98 81.48
C GLN A 247 -27.39 13.94 82.68
N LYS A 248 -27.11 15.23 82.48
CA LYS A 248 -27.16 16.24 83.54
C LYS A 248 -28.58 16.43 84.09
N VAL A 249 -29.60 16.41 83.24
CA VAL A 249 -31.01 16.47 83.67
C VAL A 249 -31.35 15.23 84.50
N ASP A 250 -30.97 14.03 84.04
CA ASP A 250 -31.22 12.78 84.75
C ASP A 250 -30.46 12.73 86.10
N GLU A 251 -29.24 13.26 86.17
CA GLU A 251 -28.46 13.42 87.40
C GLU A 251 -29.12 14.42 88.37
N LEU A 252 -29.58 15.56 87.87
CA LEU A 252 -30.30 16.55 88.68
C LEU A 252 -31.63 15.98 89.19
N ASP A 253 -32.38 15.23 88.38
CA ASP A 253 -33.61 14.57 88.79
C ASP A 253 -33.35 13.49 89.85
N LYS A 254 -32.24 12.73 89.73
CA LYS A 254 -31.83 11.77 90.77
C LYS A 254 -31.44 12.48 92.06
N SER A 255 -30.63 13.53 91.98
CA SER A 255 -30.23 14.34 93.13
C SER A 255 -31.42 15.07 93.77
N GLU A 256 -32.39 15.54 92.99
CA GLU A 256 -33.63 16.15 93.49
C GLU A 256 -34.49 15.11 94.20
N LYS A 257 -34.62 13.90 93.65
CA LYS A 257 -35.30 12.78 94.33
C LYS A 257 -34.61 12.41 95.65
N GLU A 258 -33.29 12.33 95.67
CA GLU A 258 -32.49 12.09 96.89
C GLU A 258 -32.62 13.24 97.90
N ARG A 259 -32.59 14.50 97.45
CA ARG A 259 -32.76 15.69 98.30
C ARG A 259 -34.19 15.83 98.81
N ARG A 260 -35.19 15.41 98.02
CA ARG A 260 -36.60 15.40 98.43
C ARG A 260 -36.88 14.28 99.42
N ALA A 261 -36.16 13.17 99.32
CA ALA A 261 -36.08 12.16 100.38
C ALA A 261 -35.37 12.70 101.63
N GLY A 262 -34.33 13.53 101.49
CA GLY A 262 -33.64 14.18 102.62
C GLY A 262 -34.34 15.40 103.24
N ARG A 263 -35.19 16.12 102.51
CA ARG A 263 -35.93 17.32 102.98
C ARG A 263 -37.16 17.00 103.83
N LEU A 264 -37.47 15.72 104.02
CA LEU A 264 -38.35 15.28 105.11
C LEU A 264 -37.66 15.37 106.49
N GLU A 265 -36.36 15.68 106.53
CA GLU A 265 -35.60 15.96 107.74
C GLU A 265 -35.09 17.42 107.73
N ALA A 266 -35.56 18.20 108.71
CA ALA A 266 -35.06 19.50 109.18
C ALA A 266 -35.42 20.81 108.42
N PRO A 267 -36.13 21.75 109.10
CA PRO A 267 -36.22 23.15 108.74
C PRO A 267 -35.38 24.07 109.66
N GLY A 268 -34.91 25.17 109.07
CA GLY A 268 -34.87 26.49 109.72
C GLY A 268 -33.57 26.95 110.37
N LYS A 269 -33.22 28.22 110.09
CA LYS A 269 -32.78 29.30 111.01
C LYS A 269 -32.01 30.36 110.19
N SER A 270 -32.59 31.54 110.01
CA SER A 270 -32.33 32.80 110.74
C SER A 270 -30.97 33.43 110.41
N GLY A 271 -30.95 34.74 110.12
CA GLY A 271 -29.68 35.46 110.12
C GLY A 271 -29.76 36.86 109.53
N THR A 272 -30.27 37.80 110.32
CA THR A 272 -30.15 39.26 110.16
C THR A 272 -28.69 39.77 110.30
N GLU A 273 -27.71 39.00 109.79
CA GLU A 273 -26.29 39.36 109.64
C GLU A 273 -25.90 39.51 108.15
N SER A 274 -26.70 38.96 107.23
CA SER A 274 -26.45 38.98 105.77
C SER A 274 -26.43 40.40 105.16
N ALA A 275 -27.14 41.36 105.75
CA ALA A 275 -27.17 42.74 105.25
C ALA A 275 -25.86 43.52 105.51
N ARG A 276 -25.11 43.21 106.59
CA ARG A 276 -23.81 43.84 106.87
C ARG A 276 -22.68 43.21 106.06
N ALA A 277 -22.70 41.89 105.89
CA ALA A 277 -21.75 41.20 105.02
C ALA A 277 -21.95 41.58 103.54
N SER A 278 -23.19 41.80 103.10
CA SER A 278 -23.51 42.29 101.75
C SER A 278 -23.06 43.74 101.53
N ALA A 279 -23.16 44.62 102.53
CA ALA A 279 -22.65 46.00 102.44
C ALA A 279 -21.12 46.04 102.35
N GLU A 280 -20.42 45.16 103.07
CA GLU A 280 -18.96 45.07 103.06
C GLU A 280 -18.42 44.45 101.74
N THR A 281 -19.12 43.48 101.16
CA THR A 281 -18.79 42.96 99.82
C THR A 281 -19.10 43.98 98.72
N THR A 282 -20.17 44.77 98.87
CA THR A 282 -20.49 45.85 97.93
C THR A 282 -19.44 46.97 97.98
N LEU A 283 -18.93 47.33 99.17
CA LEU A 283 -17.83 48.29 99.31
C LEU A 283 -16.52 47.78 98.70
N LYS A 284 -16.17 46.51 98.92
CA LYS A 284 -15.00 45.87 98.27
C LYS A 284 -15.15 45.81 96.75
N LEU A 285 -16.37 45.61 96.24
CA LEU A 285 -16.65 45.66 94.81
C LEU A 285 -16.47 47.09 94.26
N ILE A 286 -16.94 48.11 94.99
CA ILE A 286 -16.75 49.53 94.63
C ILE A 286 -15.26 49.90 94.66
N GLU A 287 -14.49 49.40 95.62
CA GLU A 287 -13.03 49.60 95.66
C GLU A 287 -12.31 48.90 94.51
N LEU A 288 -12.71 47.68 94.15
CA LEU A 288 -12.19 46.97 92.98
C LEU A 288 -12.55 47.68 91.67
N GLU A 289 -13.76 48.21 91.56
CA GLU A 289 -14.22 49.03 90.42
C GLU A 289 -13.40 50.32 90.32
N ARG A 290 -13.16 51.02 91.45
CA ARG A 290 -12.31 52.21 91.51
C ARG A 290 -10.86 51.92 91.13
N HIS A 291 -10.32 50.79 91.57
CA HIS A 291 -8.97 50.37 91.18
C HIS A 291 -8.89 50.04 89.68
N LYS A 292 -9.94 49.43 89.11
CA LYS A 292 -10.04 49.23 87.65
C LYS A 292 -10.13 50.55 86.89
N ILE A 293 -10.93 51.50 87.37
CA ILE A 293 -11.04 52.83 86.76
C ILE A 293 -9.70 53.55 86.80
N ALA A 294 -8.99 53.53 87.93
CA ALA A 294 -7.65 54.11 88.05
C ALA A 294 -6.63 53.42 87.13
N ALA A 295 -6.71 52.10 86.97
CA ALA A 295 -5.86 51.36 86.03
C ALA A 295 -6.16 51.74 84.57
N TYR A 296 -7.43 51.88 84.20
CA TYR A 296 -7.83 52.34 82.87
C TYR A 296 -7.42 53.79 82.62
N GLU A 297 -7.53 54.67 83.61
CA GLU A 297 -7.13 56.08 83.51
C GLU A 297 -5.61 56.23 83.35
N ALA A 298 -4.81 55.42 84.06
CA ALA A 298 -3.36 55.36 83.90
C ALA A 298 -2.96 54.82 82.51
N ALA A 299 -3.62 53.76 82.03
CA ALA A 299 -3.40 53.24 80.68
C ALA A 299 -3.81 54.28 79.62
N PHE A 300 -4.88 55.04 79.86
CA PHE A 300 -5.34 56.07 78.94
C PHE A 300 -4.40 57.28 78.92
N SER A 301 -3.83 57.68 80.06
CA SER A 301 -2.77 58.70 80.11
C SER A 301 -1.54 58.28 79.30
N GLN A 302 -1.11 57.01 79.40
CA GLN A 302 0.00 56.52 78.57
C GLN A 302 -0.32 56.57 77.08
N ILE A 303 -1.53 56.19 76.67
CA ILE A 303 -1.97 56.28 75.27
C ILE A 303 -2.04 57.75 74.83
N LYS A 304 -2.55 58.63 75.69
CA LYS A 304 -2.65 60.07 75.47
C LYS A 304 -1.27 60.72 75.26
N ASP A 305 -0.30 60.37 76.10
CA ASP A 305 1.07 60.87 76.01
C ASP A 305 1.81 60.31 74.78
N ALA A 306 1.58 59.04 74.43
CA ALA A 306 2.19 58.42 73.26
C ALA A 306 1.61 58.90 71.93
N THR A 307 0.31 59.21 71.90
CA THR A 307 -0.39 59.69 70.68
C THR A 307 -0.38 61.21 70.57
N GLY A 308 -0.20 61.94 71.67
CA GLY A 308 -0.18 63.40 71.73
C GLY A 308 -1.55 64.06 71.54
N VAL A 309 -2.64 63.32 71.72
CA VAL A 309 -4.01 63.74 71.38
C VAL A 309 -4.85 63.98 72.63
N ALA A 310 -5.54 65.12 72.73
CA ALA A 310 -6.20 65.52 73.98
C ALA A 310 -7.53 64.80 74.28
N ASP A 311 -8.28 64.42 73.24
CA ASP A 311 -9.64 63.87 73.31
C ASP A 311 -9.68 62.38 72.94
N VAL A 312 -10.48 61.61 73.70
CA VAL A 312 -10.70 60.16 73.54
C VAL A 312 -11.22 59.84 72.14
N ASN A 313 -12.13 60.67 71.62
CA ASN A 313 -12.74 60.41 70.31
C ASN A 313 -11.74 60.60 69.16
N GLU A 314 -10.83 61.57 69.30
CA GLU A 314 -9.77 61.81 68.31
C GLU A 314 -8.70 60.69 68.35
N VAL A 315 -8.41 60.13 69.53
CA VAL A 315 -7.58 58.91 69.66
C VAL A 315 -8.21 57.75 68.91
N ILE A 316 -9.49 57.45 69.14
CA ILE A 316 -10.21 56.36 68.46
C ILE A 316 -10.17 56.56 66.94
N GLN A 317 -10.47 57.78 66.48
CA GLN A 317 -10.50 58.07 65.04
C GLN A 317 -9.11 57.92 64.38
N LYS A 318 -8.04 58.34 65.05
CA LYS A 318 -6.66 58.11 64.56
C LYS A 318 -6.30 56.63 64.56
N PHE A 319 -6.65 55.88 65.61
CA PHE A 319 -6.43 54.43 65.61
C PHE A 319 -7.21 53.72 64.50
N THR A 320 -8.48 54.07 64.29
CA THR A 320 -9.30 53.45 63.23
C THR A 320 -8.75 53.78 61.85
N THR A 321 -8.42 55.05 61.57
CA THR A 321 -7.84 55.44 60.28
C THR A 321 -6.46 54.84 60.05
N GLN A 322 -5.64 54.71 61.09
CA GLN A 322 -4.32 54.09 61.01
C GLN A 322 -4.41 52.57 60.84
N GLU A 323 -5.39 51.91 61.47
CA GLU A 323 -5.71 50.50 61.28
C GLU A 323 -6.25 50.23 59.87
N GLU A 324 -7.14 51.07 59.34
CA GLU A 324 -7.60 51.00 57.95
C GLU A 324 -6.43 51.18 56.96
N THR A 325 -5.53 52.13 57.23
CA THR A 325 -4.33 52.34 56.42
C THR A 325 -3.41 51.13 56.49
N HIS A 326 -3.25 50.54 57.67
CA HIS A 326 -2.44 49.32 57.87
C HIS A 326 -3.04 48.12 57.14
N GLN A 327 -4.36 47.90 57.23
CA GLN A 327 -5.06 46.85 56.49
C GLN A 327 -4.97 47.07 54.98
N SER A 328 -5.09 48.31 54.51
CA SER A 328 -4.89 48.64 53.09
C SER A 328 -3.47 48.34 52.61
N LEU A 329 -2.45 48.65 53.41
CA LEU A 329 -1.06 48.31 53.11
C LEU A 329 -0.81 46.80 53.12
N LEU A 330 -1.42 46.05 54.04
CA LEU A 330 -1.35 44.59 54.06
C LEU A 330 -2.03 43.97 52.82
N ALA A 331 -3.18 44.50 52.42
CA ALA A 331 -3.86 44.08 51.19
C ALA A 331 -2.99 44.38 49.95
N MET A 332 -2.44 45.60 49.84
CA MET A 332 -1.52 45.94 48.75
C MET A 332 -0.26 45.07 48.74
N LYS A 333 0.29 44.74 49.92
CA LYS A 333 1.43 43.83 50.04
C LYS A 333 1.06 42.43 49.55
N SER A 334 -0.09 41.89 49.99
CA SER A 334 -0.59 40.58 49.56
C SER A 334 -0.83 40.53 48.05
N ASP A 335 -1.43 41.58 47.47
CA ASP A 335 -1.66 41.69 46.03
C ASP A 335 -0.34 41.78 45.25
N ALA A 336 0.63 42.54 45.77
CA ALA A 336 1.96 42.64 45.16
C ALA A 336 2.71 41.31 45.24
N GLU A 337 2.65 40.61 46.36
CA GLU A 337 3.22 39.26 46.52
C GLU A 337 2.55 38.26 45.56
N GLY A 338 1.23 38.31 45.40
CA GLY A 338 0.50 37.51 44.42
C GLY A 338 0.95 37.78 42.98
N ARG A 339 1.06 39.05 42.58
CA ARG A 339 1.56 39.43 41.25
C ARG A 339 3.01 38.99 41.02
N ILE A 340 3.86 39.06 42.04
CA ILE A 340 5.25 38.59 41.94
C ILE A 340 5.26 37.08 41.68
N GLU A 341 4.40 36.31 42.35
CA GLU A 341 4.32 34.86 42.15
C GLU A 341 3.76 34.51 40.76
N GLU A 342 2.71 35.20 40.30
CA GLU A 342 2.18 35.06 38.95
C GLU A 342 3.25 35.34 37.88
N LEU A 343 4.03 36.42 38.06
CA LEU A 343 5.12 36.77 37.16
C LEU A 343 6.27 35.76 37.21
N ARG A 344 6.56 35.17 38.39
CA ARG A 344 7.55 34.10 38.53
C ARG A 344 7.10 32.83 37.82
N GLU A 345 5.84 32.44 37.96
CA GLU A 345 5.28 31.31 37.24
C GLU A 345 5.29 31.53 35.73
N ALA A 346 4.87 32.73 35.27
CA ALA A 346 4.90 33.07 33.85
C ALA A 346 6.32 33.03 33.29
N ASN A 347 7.29 33.58 34.01
CA ASN A 347 8.70 33.55 33.61
C ASN A 347 9.26 32.11 33.63
N ALA A 348 8.88 31.28 34.60
CA ALA A 348 9.27 29.87 34.62
C ALA A 348 8.66 29.08 33.45
N ARG A 349 7.40 29.35 33.07
CA ARG A 349 6.76 28.77 31.89
C ARG A 349 7.46 29.20 30.61
N GLU A 350 7.76 30.48 30.46
CA GLU A 350 8.46 31.01 29.29
C GLU A 350 9.90 30.51 29.21
N GLN A 351 10.60 30.37 30.34
CA GLN A 351 11.91 29.71 30.41
C GLN A 351 11.82 28.24 29.99
N ALA A 352 10.81 27.49 30.47
CA ALA A 352 10.61 26.12 30.05
C ALA A 352 10.27 26.00 28.55
N GLU A 353 9.52 26.95 27.99
CA GLU A 353 9.28 27.01 26.54
C GLU A 353 10.56 27.33 25.77
N VAL A 354 11.37 28.27 26.26
CA VAL A 354 12.67 28.60 25.68
C VAL A 354 13.62 27.41 25.75
N GLU A 355 13.71 26.71 26.88
CA GLU A 355 14.49 25.48 27.02
C GLU A 355 13.99 24.40 26.07
N ARG A 356 12.68 24.20 25.96
CA ARG A 356 12.07 23.26 25.00
C ARG A 356 12.43 23.63 23.56
N LEU A 357 12.38 24.91 23.21
CA LEU A 357 12.74 25.39 21.87
C LEU A 357 14.25 25.30 21.63
N GLN A 358 15.09 25.54 22.63
CA GLN A 358 16.54 25.36 22.55
C GLN A 358 16.91 23.88 22.39
N HIS A 359 16.24 22.97 23.09
CA HIS A 359 16.38 21.53 22.91
C HIS A 359 15.92 21.11 21.52
N ALA A 360 14.76 21.59 21.06
CA ALA A 360 14.28 21.33 19.69
C ALA A 360 15.22 21.91 18.62
N LEU A 361 15.84 23.07 18.86
CA LEU A 361 16.82 23.66 17.98
C LEU A 361 18.13 22.86 17.99
N GLY A 362 18.58 22.40 19.16
CA GLY A 362 19.76 21.54 19.30
C GLY A 362 19.57 20.18 18.62
N GLU A 363 18.38 19.58 18.75
CA GLU A 363 17.98 18.38 18.02
C GLU A 363 17.88 18.63 16.52
N ALA A 364 17.34 19.79 16.09
CA ALA A 364 17.29 20.18 14.69
C ALA A 364 18.68 20.50 14.11
N GLU A 365 19.61 21.02 14.90
CA GLU A 365 21.00 21.25 14.50
C GLU A 365 21.80 19.95 14.45
N GLN A 366 21.59 19.02 15.38
CA GLN A 366 22.15 17.66 15.30
C GLN A 366 21.54 16.87 14.13
N ALA A 367 20.24 17.01 13.88
CA ALA A 367 19.56 16.47 12.72
C ALA A 367 20.05 17.13 11.43
N LYS A 368 20.32 18.44 11.40
CA LYS A 368 20.97 19.12 10.26
C LYS A 368 22.42 18.68 10.08
N GLY A 369 23.16 18.39 11.15
CA GLY A 369 24.51 17.82 11.08
C GLY A 369 24.51 16.43 10.44
N GLN A 370 23.47 15.62 10.71
CA GLN A 370 23.27 14.31 10.09
C GLN A 370 22.62 14.40 8.69
N ALA A 371 21.77 15.39 8.43
CA ALA A 371 21.08 15.63 7.16
C ALA A 371 21.92 16.44 6.15
N ALA A 372 22.95 17.17 6.56
CA ALA A 372 23.93 17.76 5.64
C ALA A 372 24.72 16.66 4.87
N ALA A 373 24.75 15.42 5.39
CA ALA A 373 25.22 14.25 4.67
C ALA A 373 24.16 13.65 3.71
N ARG A 374 22.89 14.08 3.78
CA ARG A 374 21.75 13.65 2.95
C ARG A 374 20.83 14.83 2.56
N GLY A 375 21.29 15.66 1.63
CA GLY A 375 20.42 16.23 0.58
C GLY A 375 19.99 17.71 0.67
N PRO A 376 20.56 18.59 -0.18
CA PRO A 376 20.00 19.89 -0.58
C PRO A 376 18.79 19.80 -1.55
N ASN A 377 18.26 18.59 -1.82
CA ASN A 377 17.30 18.35 -2.90
C ASN A 377 15.85 18.62 -2.50
N ASP A 378 15.40 18.26 -1.30
CA ASP A 378 13.95 18.35 -0.98
C ASP A 378 13.41 19.79 -0.97
N SER A 379 14.20 20.77 -0.51
CA SER A 379 13.79 22.18 -0.57
C SER A 379 13.81 22.74 -2.00
N ARG A 380 14.69 22.23 -2.86
CA ARG A 380 14.68 22.54 -4.31
C ARG A 380 13.49 21.90 -5.00
N ASP A 381 13.12 20.69 -4.63
CA ASP A 381 12.00 19.96 -5.22
C ASP A 381 10.65 20.57 -4.83
N ALA A 382 10.50 21.06 -3.60
CA ALA A 382 9.31 21.80 -3.17
C ALA A 382 9.13 23.12 -3.96
N THR A 383 10.21 23.88 -4.14
CA THR A 383 10.18 25.15 -4.89
C THR A 383 9.98 24.92 -6.40
N GLU A 384 10.53 23.84 -6.96
CA GLU A 384 10.30 23.47 -8.37
C GLU A 384 8.86 22.98 -8.61
N LYS A 385 8.27 22.21 -7.68
CA LYS A 385 6.86 21.80 -7.76
C LYS A 385 5.92 23.01 -7.79
N GLU A 386 6.16 24.01 -6.95
CA GLU A 386 5.36 25.24 -6.93
C GLU A 386 5.53 26.03 -8.23
N ARG A 387 6.77 26.18 -8.71
CA ARG A 387 7.05 26.79 -10.02
C ARG A 387 6.34 26.06 -11.17
N GLN A 388 6.24 24.74 -11.13
CA GLN A 388 5.52 23.95 -12.14
C GLN A 388 4.00 24.14 -12.05
N ARG A 389 3.43 24.30 -10.85
CA ARG A 389 2.01 24.66 -10.66
C ARG A 389 1.71 26.03 -11.29
N TRP A 390 2.50 27.04 -11.00
CA TRP A 390 2.37 28.37 -11.60
C TRP A 390 2.50 28.36 -13.12
N LYS A 391 3.47 27.62 -13.67
CA LYS A 391 3.62 27.46 -15.12
C LYS A 391 2.38 26.83 -15.76
N ARG A 392 1.76 25.84 -15.12
CA ARG A 392 0.52 25.21 -15.62
C ARG A 392 -0.65 26.19 -15.59
N LEU A 393 -0.86 26.88 -14.47
CA LEU A 393 -1.93 27.87 -14.32
C LEU A 393 -1.80 29.03 -15.32
N TRP A 394 -0.59 29.53 -15.52
CA TRP A 394 -0.31 30.58 -16.49
C TRP A 394 -0.60 30.11 -17.93
N ARG A 395 -0.17 28.90 -18.32
CA ARG A 395 -0.49 28.34 -19.64
C ARG A 395 -1.99 28.19 -19.85
N THR A 396 -2.72 27.70 -18.85
CA THR A 396 -4.18 27.57 -18.95
C THR A 396 -4.84 28.95 -19.09
N GLN A 397 -4.39 29.96 -18.35
CA GLN A 397 -4.92 31.32 -18.48
C GLN A 397 -4.65 31.92 -19.86
N VAL A 398 -3.43 31.73 -20.41
CA VAL A 398 -3.09 32.17 -21.77
C VAL A 398 -3.96 31.45 -22.82
N ASN A 399 -4.16 30.14 -22.68
CA ASN A 399 -4.99 29.37 -23.58
C ASN A 399 -6.47 29.80 -23.51
N VAL A 400 -7.00 30.08 -22.31
CA VAL A 400 -8.36 30.59 -22.14
C VAL A 400 -8.53 31.95 -22.80
N LYS A 401 -7.58 32.88 -22.59
CA LYS A 401 -7.62 34.19 -23.28
C LYS A 401 -7.57 34.03 -24.80
N ALA A 402 -6.72 33.16 -25.32
CA ALA A 402 -6.64 32.88 -26.76
C ALA A 402 -7.94 32.25 -27.30
N ALA A 403 -8.56 31.34 -26.54
CA ALA A 403 -9.84 30.73 -26.92
C ALA A 403 -10.98 31.76 -26.92
N VAL A 404 -11.02 32.65 -25.92
CA VAL A 404 -11.98 33.76 -25.87
C VAL A 404 -11.78 34.70 -27.06
N GLN A 405 -10.54 35.08 -27.37
CA GLN A 405 -10.24 35.89 -28.57
C GLN A 405 -10.72 35.21 -29.85
N HIS A 406 -10.44 33.91 -30.00
CA HIS A 406 -10.90 33.15 -31.17
C HIS A 406 -12.43 33.09 -31.28
N LEU A 407 -13.14 32.92 -30.15
CA LEU A 407 -14.61 32.97 -30.13
C LEU A 407 -15.13 34.36 -30.50
N MET A 408 -14.50 35.43 -30.01
CA MET A 408 -14.83 36.80 -30.43
C MET A 408 -14.63 37.00 -31.92
N ASP A 409 -13.50 36.57 -32.48
CA ASP A 409 -13.18 36.71 -33.90
C ASP A 409 -14.15 35.90 -34.77
N THR A 410 -14.54 34.70 -34.33
CA THR A 410 -15.51 33.83 -35.04
C THR A 410 -16.92 34.42 -35.02
N LEU A 411 -17.32 35.04 -33.91
CA LEU A 411 -18.64 35.65 -33.73
C LEU A 411 -18.68 37.14 -34.11
N ALA A 412 -17.60 37.70 -34.64
CA ALA A 412 -17.52 39.08 -35.13
C ALA A 412 -18.63 39.47 -36.13
N PRO A 413 -19.12 38.57 -37.02
CA PRO A 413 -20.21 38.91 -37.94
C PRO A 413 -21.57 39.11 -37.27
N VAL A 414 -21.77 38.56 -36.07
CA VAL A 414 -23.03 38.65 -35.32
C VAL A 414 -23.02 39.95 -34.53
N LYS A 415 -23.84 40.93 -34.93
CA LYS A 415 -23.92 42.24 -34.28
C LYS A 415 -24.88 42.22 -33.10
N VAL A 416 -24.46 42.79 -31.97
CA VAL A 416 -25.28 43.00 -30.77
C VAL A 416 -25.24 44.49 -30.42
N ASP A 417 -26.33 45.03 -29.88
CA ASP A 417 -26.45 46.49 -29.63
C ASP A 417 -25.48 47.02 -28.55
N ASP A 418 -25.00 46.15 -27.63
CA ASP A 418 -24.05 46.47 -26.55
C ASP A 418 -22.68 45.79 -26.74
N GLU A 419 -22.01 46.05 -27.87
CA GLU A 419 -20.66 45.52 -28.13
C GLU A 419 -19.58 46.22 -27.31
N ASN A 420 -18.78 45.46 -26.55
CA ASN A 420 -17.62 45.97 -25.83
C ASN A 420 -16.46 46.02 -26.82
N THR A 421 -16.02 47.23 -27.13
CA THR A 421 -14.91 47.49 -28.06
C THR A 421 -13.56 47.55 -27.35
N ALA A 422 -13.52 47.32 -26.03
CA ALA A 422 -12.28 47.34 -25.26
C ALA A 422 -11.37 46.17 -25.66
N PRO A 423 -10.04 46.34 -25.68
CA PRO A 423 -9.13 45.24 -25.94
C PRO A 423 -9.21 44.16 -24.84
N LEU A 424 -9.04 42.90 -25.23
CA LEU A 424 -9.09 41.75 -24.31
C LEU A 424 -7.98 41.83 -23.25
N SER A 425 -8.36 42.31 -22.06
CA SER A 425 -7.54 42.37 -20.84
C SER A 425 -8.14 41.51 -19.73
N ASP A 426 -7.38 41.25 -18.65
CA ASP A 426 -7.84 40.44 -17.51
C ASP A 426 -9.12 41.02 -16.86
N GLU A 427 -9.22 42.35 -16.77
CA GLU A 427 -10.39 43.03 -16.19
C GLU A 427 -11.62 42.93 -17.10
N THR A 428 -11.41 43.00 -18.41
CA THR A 428 -12.49 42.98 -19.41
C THR A 428 -12.89 41.57 -19.87
N LEU A 429 -12.19 40.52 -19.43
CA LEU A 429 -12.38 39.13 -19.90
C LEU A 429 -13.82 38.65 -19.67
N LEU A 430 -14.40 39.01 -18.52
CA LEU A 430 -15.75 38.61 -18.14
C LEU A 430 -16.82 39.26 -19.03
N ASP A 431 -16.62 40.53 -19.40
CA ASP A 431 -17.54 41.27 -20.26
C ASP A 431 -17.53 40.70 -21.69
N HIS A 432 -16.35 40.34 -22.20
CA HIS A 432 -16.23 39.66 -23.49
C HIS A 432 -16.88 38.26 -23.50
N LEU A 433 -16.78 37.51 -22.39
CA LEU A 433 -17.46 36.22 -22.26
C LEU A 433 -18.99 36.36 -22.25
N ARG A 434 -19.53 37.36 -21.55
CA ARG A 434 -20.98 37.67 -21.58
C ARG A 434 -21.45 38.03 -23.00
N GLN A 435 -20.62 38.72 -23.77
CA GLN A 435 -20.94 39.05 -25.16
C GLN A 435 -20.89 37.84 -26.07
N ILE A 436 -19.91 36.96 -25.90
CA ILE A 436 -19.88 35.68 -26.60
C ILE A 436 -21.16 34.88 -26.28
N GLU A 437 -21.60 34.84 -25.03
CA GLU A 437 -22.82 34.12 -24.61
C GLU A 437 -24.08 34.67 -25.29
N THR A 438 -24.25 36.00 -25.33
CA THR A 438 -25.38 36.64 -26.03
C THR A 438 -25.33 36.39 -27.53
N LYS A 439 -24.16 36.51 -28.18
CA LYS A 439 -23.98 36.19 -29.60
C LYS A 439 -24.26 34.73 -29.92
N LEU A 440 -23.82 33.79 -29.07
CA LEU A 440 -24.09 32.37 -29.21
C LEU A 440 -25.57 32.04 -29.05
N SER A 441 -26.28 32.74 -28.16
CA SER A 441 -27.72 32.55 -27.99
C SER A 441 -28.51 32.99 -29.23
N ILE A 442 -28.09 34.08 -29.89
CA ILE A 442 -28.67 34.51 -31.17
C ILE A 442 -28.43 33.45 -32.25
N VAL A 443 -27.20 32.94 -32.35
CA VAL A 443 -26.85 31.88 -33.32
C VAL A 443 -27.65 30.60 -33.04
N ALA A 444 -27.77 30.19 -31.78
CA ALA A 444 -28.53 29.00 -31.38
C ALA A 444 -30.02 29.14 -31.71
N ALA A 445 -30.61 30.32 -31.50
CA ALA A 445 -31.99 30.60 -31.91
C ALA A 445 -32.16 30.48 -33.43
N ALA A 446 -31.24 31.04 -34.22
CA ALA A 446 -31.27 30.93 -35.67
C ALA A 446 -31.15 29.47 -36.16
N PHE A 447 -30.30 28.65 -35.52
CA PHE A 447 -30.20 27.22 -35.83
C PHE A 447 -31.48 26.44 -35.48
N LEU A 448 -32.17 26.80 -34.40
CA LEU A 448 -33.44 26.20 -34.02
C LEU A 448 -34.54 26.54 -35.03
N GLU A 449 -34.63 27.82 -35.43
CA GLU A 449 -35.57 28.25 -36.49
C GLU A 449 -35.27 27.55 -37.82
N GLU A 450 -34.00 27.41 -38.21
CA GLU A 450 -33.61 26.72 -39.43
C GLU A 450 -33.87 25.21 -39.34
N SER A 451 -33.69 24.59 -38.16
CA SER A 451 -34.04 23.19 -37.90
C SER A 451 -35.55 22.96 -37.95
N GLU A 452 -36.36 23.88 -37.42
CA GLU A 452 -37.82 23.84 -37.50
C GLU A 452 -38.28 24.01 -38.94
N HIS A 453 -37.67 24.94 -39.69
CA HIS A 453 -37.93 25.12 -41.12
C HIS A 453 -37.53 23.88 -41.94
N HIS A 454 -36.39 23.25 -41.63
CA HIS A 454 -35.99 21.98 -42.23
C HIS A 454 -36.94 20.82 -41.88
N ALA A 455 -37.45 20.77 -40.65
CA ALA A 455 -38.44 19.77 -40.22
C ALA A 455 -39.78 19.98 -40.93
N GLU A 456 -40.19 21.24 -41.14
CA GLU A 456 -41.39 21.59 -41.90
C GLU A 456 -41.24 21.26 -43.40
N LEU A 457 -40.06 21.51 -43.98
CA LEU A 457 -39.75 21.19 -45.39
C LEU A 457 -39.69 19.68 -45.66
N LEU A 458 -39.31 18.87 -44.66
CA LEU A 458 -39.28 17.41 -44.76
C LEU A 458 -40.68 16.77 -44.60
N GLY A 459 -41.67 17.52 -44.11
CA GLY A 459 -43.04 17.04 -43.92
C GLY A 459 -43.16 15.80 -43.01
N PRO A 460 -44.39 15.37 -42.66
CA PRO A 460 -44.56 14.14 -41.89
C PRO A 460 -44.19 12.96 -42.78
N VAL A 461 -42.97 12.44 -42.64
CA VAL A 461 -42.64 11.11 -43.14
C VAL A 461 -43.58 10.15 -42.43
N GLU A 462 -44.55 9.65 -43.20
CA GLU A 462 -45.48 8.60 -42.80
C GLU A 462 -44.67 7.51 -42.08
N ALA A 463 -44.97 7.30 -40.80
CA ALA A 463 -44.27 6.34 -39.98
C ALA A 463 -44.33 4.97 -40.66
N VAL A 464 -43.20 4.52 -41.19
CA VAL A 464 -43.04 3.16 -41.72
C VAL A 464 -43.44 2.19 -40.60
N PRO A 465 -44.32 1.21 -40.88
CA PRO A 465 -44.79 0.27 -39.86
C PRO A 465 -43.60 -0.44 -39.17
N PRO A 466 -43.71 -0.75 -37.86
CA PRO A 466 -42.62 -1.27 -37.03
C PRO A 466 -42.11 -2.68 -37.43
N GLU A 467 -42.62 -3.26 -38.53
CA GLU A 467 -42.14 -4.54 -39.07
C GLU A 467 -40.87 -4.40 -39.93
N ALA A 468 -40.62 -3.25 -40.55
CA ALA A 468 -39.43 -3.06 -41.39
C ALA A 468 -38.14 -2.80 -40.58
N ALA A 469 -38.27 -2.27 -39.35
CA ALA A 469 -37.13 -2.04 -38.45
C ALA A 469 -36.57 -3.32 -37.83
N ARG A 470 -37.25 -4.47 -37.97
CA ARG A 470 -36.79 -5.76 -37.41
C ARG A 470 -35.78 -6.50 -38.27
N ARG A 471 -35.44 -6.02 -39.47
CA ARG A 471 -34.49 -6.70 -40.37
C ARG A 471 -33.06 -6.17 -40.37
N MET A 472 -32.74 -5.18 -39.55
CA MET A 472 -31.36 -4.72 -39.39
C MET A 472 -31.00 -4.59 -37.91
N THR A 473 -30.74 -5.73 -37.27
CA THR A 473 -29.88 -5.76 -36.09
C THR A 473 -28.50 -6.25 -36.54
N PRO A 474 -27.42 -5.50 -36.31
CA PRO A 474 -26.09 -6.08 -36.40
C PRO A 474 -25.95 -7.07 -35.24
N SER A 475 -25.50 -8.27 -35.59
CA SER A 475 -25.16 -9.37 -34.69
C SER A 475 -24.17 -8.89 -33.60
N SER A 476 -24.71 -8.48 -32.46
CA SER A 476 -23.96 -8.29 -31.21
C SER A 476 -24.65 -9.15 -30.16
N GLY A 477 -24.23 -10.41 -30.09
CA GLY A 477 -24.61 -11.30 -29.01
C GLY A 477 -23.96 -10.85 -27.72
N PHE A 478 -24.73 -10.21 -26.85
CA PHE A 478 -24.47 -10.20 -25.41
C PHE A 478 -25.80 -10.09 -24.66
N ARG A 479 -26.35 -11.25 -24.28
CA ARG A 479 -27.35 -11.34 -23.21
C ARG A 479 -26.59 -11.35 -21.90
N VAL A 480 -26.78 -10.34 -21.07
CA VAL A 480 -26.38 -10.37 -19.66
C VAL A 480 -27.36 -11.29 -18.93
N ALA A 481 -26.85 -12.40 -18.42
CA ALA A 481 -27.54 -13.21 -17.42
C ALA A 481 -27.32 -12.56 -16.03
N PRO A 482 -28.30 -12.58 -15.12
CA PRO A 482 -28.07 -12.22 -13.74
C PRO A 482 -27.34 -13.38 -13.05
N SER A 483 -26.08 -13.17 -12.67
CA SER A 483 -25.31 -14.15 -11.91
C SER A 483 -25.74 -14.10 -10.43
N HIS A 484 -26.20 -15.27 -9.99
CA HIS A 484 -26.35 -15.73 -8.62
C HIS A 484 -25.07 -15.54 -7.80
N ASP A 485 -25.25 -15.07 -6.57
CA ASP A 485 -24.58 -15.47 -5.33
C ASP A 485 -23.19 -16.13 -5.45
N ASP A 486 -22.15 -15.32 -5.26
CA ASP A 486 -20.84 -15.80 -4.80
C ASP A 486 -20.80 -15.63 -3.28
N GLU A 487 -20.93 -16.76 -2.56
CA GLU A 487 -20.56 -16.86 -1.15
C GLU A 487 -19.05 -16.65 -1.04
N ALA A 488 -18.66 -15.53 -0.45
CA ALA A 488 -17.29 -15.33 0.00
C ALA A 488 -17.11 -16.06 1.34
N GLU A 489 -16.38 -17.17 1.28
CA GLU A 489 -15.77 -17.84 2.43
C GLU A 489 -14.93 -16.82 3.21
N GLU A 490 -15.29 -16.58 4.47
CA GLU A 490 -14.53 -15.78 5.43
C GLU A 490 -13.31 -16.59 5.89
N ASP A 491 -12.12 -16.17 5.45
CA ASP A 491 -10.85 -16.63 6.03
C ASP A 491 -10.71 -16.05 7.44
N GLU A 492 -11.02 -16.86 8.45
CA GLU A 492 -10.69 -16.61 9.86
C GLU A 492 -9.15 -16.52 10.05
N ARG A 493 -8.61 -15.31 10.01
CA ARG A 493 -7.33 -15.00 10.64
C ARG A 493 -7.58 -14.45 12.05
N SER A 494 -7.50 -15.35 13.04
CA SER A 494 -7.34 -14.96 14.44
C SER A 494 -6.09 -14.09 14.61
N GLY A 495 -6.31 -12.80 14.92
CA GLY A 495 -5.35 -11.89 15.54
C GLY A 495 -5.73 -11.67 17.01
N PRO A 496 -4.76 -11.33 17.88
CA PRO A 496 -4.86 -11.53 19.32
C PRO A 496 -5.84 -10.56 19.98
N ASP A 497 -6.52 -11.07 21.01
CA ASP A 497 -7.41 -10.37 21.93
C ASP A 497 -6.89 -8.96 22.30
N ASP A 498 -7.52 -7.92 21.77
CA ASP A 498 -7.50 -6.58 22.35
C ASP A 498 -8.83 -6.41 23.08
N ASP A 499 -8.75 -6.07 24.36
CA ASP A 499 -9.88 -5.85 25.27
C ASP A 499 -10.75 -4.66 24.81
N GLU A 500 -11.57 -4.86 23.78
CA GLU A 500 -12.69 -3.97 23.49
C GLU A 500 -13.81 -4.28 24.50
N GLU A 501 -14.05 -3.36 25.43
CA GLU A 501 -15.26 -3.38 26.25
C GLU A 501 -16.48 -3.33 25.30
N ASP A 502 -17.06 -4.51 25.01
CA ASP A 502 -18.29 -4.70 24.25
C ASP A 502 -19.32 -3.65 24.66
N VAL A 503 -19.59 -2.71 23.76
CA VAL A 503 -20.63 -1.69 23.97
C VAL A 503 -21.96 -2.44 24.02
N PRO A 504 -22.70 -2.42 25.15
CA PRO A 504 -23.83 -3.31 25.32
C PRO A 504 -24.90 -3.02 24.29
N ASP A 505 -25.28 -4.06 23.56
CA ASP A 505 -26.20 -3.94 22.44
C ASP A 505 -27.58 -3.42 22.90
N ARG A 506 -28.37 -2.82 22.01
CA ARG A 506 -29.64 -2.15 22.38
C ARG A 506 -30.59 -3.05 23.18
N TYR A 507 -30.50 -4.36 22.96
CA TYR A 507 -31.27 -5.38 23.68
C TYR A 507 -30.79 -5.55 25.14
N GLN A 508 -29.47 -5.55 25.37
CA GLN A 508 -28.85 -5.66 26.69
C GLN A 508 -29.08 -4.39 27.54
N LEU A 509 -29.05 -3.21 26.90
CA LEU A 509 -29.42 -1.95 27.55
C LEU A 509 -30.90 -1.95 27.99
N LYS A 510 -31.78 -2.54 27.17
CA LYS A 510 -33.21 -2.67 27.48
C LYS A 510 -33.45 -3.65 28.63
N GLU A 511 -32.72 -4.76 28.67
CA GLU A 511 -32.83 -5.77 29.72
C GLU A 511 -32.30 -5.26 31.06
N SER A 512 -31.15 -4.59 31.06
CA SER A 512 -30.59 -3.95 32.27
C SER A 512 -31.50 -2.83 32.80
N ALA A 513 -32.11 -2.02 31.92
CA ALA A 513 -33.11 -1.02 32.31
C ALA A 513 -34.36 -1.66 32.94
N LEU A 514 -34.86 -2.76 32.36
CA LEU A 514 -35.99 -3.52 32.93
C LEU A 514 -35.64 -4.14 34.29
N ALA A 515 -34.41 -4.66 34.45
CA ALA A 515 -33.93 -5.21 35.72
C ALA A 515 -33.82 -4.14 36.82
N LEU A 516 -33.40 -2.92 36.47
CA LEU A 516 -33.33 -1.78 37.41
C LEU A 516 -34.73 -1.37 37.89
N VAL A 517 -35.69 -1.28 36.97
CA VAL A 517 -37.10 -0.96 37.26
C VAL A 517 -37.75 -2.08 38.10
N GLY A 518 -37.43 -3.35 37.81
CA GLY A 518 -37.88 -4.51 38.60
C GLY A 518 -37.35 -4.53 40.05
N ARG A 519 -36.12 -4.07 40.29
CA ARG A 519 -35.55 -3.94 41.65
C ARG A 519 -36.15 -2.76 42.43
N SER A 520 -36.49 -1.67 41.74
CA SER A 520 -37.17 -0.51 42.34
C SER A 520 -38.57 -0.86 42.86
N THR A 521 -39.36 -1.60 42.06
CA THR A 521 -40.75 -1.96 42.38
C THR A 521 -40.90 -3.01 43.48
N LYS A 522 -39.85 -3.81 43.77
CA LYS A 522 -39.87 -4.83 44.84
C LYS A 522 -39.61 -4.28 46.25
N ARG A 523 -39.12 -3.04 46.42
CA ARG A 523 -38.79 -2.45 47.75
C ARG A 523 -40.02 -1.99 48.55
N GLY A 524 -41.25 -2.16 48.05
CA GLY A 524 -42.48 -1.61 48.66
C GLY A 524 -43.32 -2.53 49.56
N LYS A 525 -43.10 -3.85 49.65
CA LYS A 525 -43.95 -4.73 50.47
C LYS A 525 -43.26 -5.14 51.78
N LYS A 526 -43.41 -4.32 52.82
CA LYS A 526 -43.14 -4.72 54.22
C LYS A 526 -44.15 -5.78 54.66
N LYS A 527 -43.66 -6.90 55.20
CA LYS A 527 -44.43 -7.93 55.90
C LYS A 527 -45.15 -7.32 57.11
N LYS A 528 -46.48 -7.47 57.18
CA LYS A 528 -47.22 -7.35 58.45
C LYS A 528 -46.87 -8.57 59.29
N ALA A 529 -46.29 -8.35 60.47
CA ALA A 529 -46.28 -9.32 61.54
C ALA A 529 -47.67 -9.32 62.19
N THR A 530 -48.26 -10.48 62.35
CA THR A 530 -49.43 -10.72 63.21
C THR A 530 -48.95 -11.48 64.43
N GLU A 531 -49.42 -11.01 65.59
CA GLU A 531 -49.40 -11.69 66.90
C GLU A 531 -49.97 -13.11 66.85
#